data_AF-A0A8H7N1N4-F1
#
_entry.id   AF-A0A8H7N1N4-F1
#
_cell.length_a   1.000
_cell.length_b   1.000
_cell.length_c   1.000
_cell.angle_alpha   90.00
_cell.angle_beta   90.00
_cell.angle_gamma   90.00
#
_symmetry.space_group_name_H-M   'P 1'
#
loop_
_entity.id
_entity.type
_entity.pdbx_description
1 polymer ?
#
loop_
_entity_poly.entity_id
_entity_poly.type
_entity_poly.pdbx_seq_one_letter_code
_entity_poly.pdbx_strand_id
1 'polypeptide(L)'
;MFLKHIDLTTALRPFYLPDEVLLFVQDNVGLYEGKFKLPNYQNGQVYLTTHRICYVDKEDPRSYSVALELKEVDRYEFYAGFFKSSAKITLIPKPPSAHPFYPLRSPGPAISGTDRLSHAQTAPGQILSSRQRPLLLGFARYAASPTQCRPTLTLSLQMLIPHCHHVWPAVSSPPWHMF
;
A
#
# COMPACT_ATOMS: atom_id res chain seq x y z
N MET A 1 -4.71 -6.10 -2.89
CA MET A 1 -4.92 -5.82 -1.45
C MET A 1 -3.58 -5.72 -0.76
N PHE A 2 -3.51 -4.91 0.27
CA PHE A 2 -2.31 -4.68 1.10
C PHE A 2 -2.08 -5.78 2.14
N LEU A 3 -3.17 -6.48 2.49
CA LEU A 3 -3.16 -7.62 3.40
C LEU A 3 -2.64 -8.87 2.70
N LYS A 4 -1.80 -9.64 3.40
CA LYS A 4 -1.24 -10.92 2.95
C LYS A 4 -1.74 -12.03 3.86
N HIS A 5 -2.09 -13.19 3.32
CA HIS A 5 -2.41 -14.35 4.16
C HIS A 5 -1.20 -14.76 4.99
N ILE A 6 -1.47 -15.29 6.18
CA ILE A 6 -0.43 -15.78 7.10
C ILE A 6 -0.71 -17.21 7.52
N ASP A 7 0.38 -17.94 7.72
CA ASP A 7 0.34 -19.24 8.36
C ASP A 7 0.19 -19.10 9.87
N LEU A 8 -0.50 -20.08 10.44
CA LEU A 8 -0.71 -20.19 11.87
C LEU A 8 0.00 -21.43 12.40
N THR A 9 0.44 -21.32 13.65
CA THR A 9 0.88 -22.47 14.45
C THR A 9 -0.28 -23.44 14.71
N THR A 10 0.02 -24.62 15.24
CA THR A 10 -0.99 -25.58 15.71
C THR A 10 -1.94 -25.00 16.75
N ALA A 11 -1.47 -24.07 17.57
CA ALA A 11 -2.28 -23.34 18.55
C ALA A 11 -3.06 -22.15 17.96
N LEU A 12 -3.15 -22.04 16.62
CA LEU A 12 -3.87 -20.98 15.91
C LEU A 12 -3.36 -19.57 16.24
N ARG A 13 -2.06 -19.46 16.55
CA ARG A 13 -1.34 -18.19 16.72
C ARG A 13 -0.58 -17.85 15.44
N PRO A 14 -0.34 -16.56 15.12
CA PRO A 14 0.48 -16.19 13.97
C PRO A 14 1.83 -16.90 14.01
N PHE A 15 2.25 -17.46 12.88
CA PHE A 15 3.62 -17.94 12.74
C PHE A 15 4.56 -16.75 12.55
N TYR A 16 5.49 -16.57 13.48
CA TYR A 16 6.42 -15.44 13.49
C TYR A 16 7.63 -15.68 12.58
N LEU A 17 8.09 -14.61 11.96
CA LEU A 17 9.36 -14.55 11.23
C LEU A 17 10.53 -14.63 12.23
N PRO A 18 11.76 -14.93 11.77
CA PRO A 18 12.95 -14.77 12.59
C PRO A 18 13.04 -13.35 13.16
N ASP A 19 13.42 -13.23 14.43
CA ASP A 19 13.53 -11.96 15.18
C ASP A 19 12.23 -11.13 15.28
N GLU A 20 11.09 -11.71 14.90
CA GLU A 20 9.78 -11.10 15.09
C GLU A 20 9.31 -11.35 16.54
N VAL A 21 9.08 -10.25 17.28
CA VAL A 21 8.69 -10.30 18.68
C VAL A 21 7.27 -9.74 18.83
N LEU A 22 6.45 -10.41 19.64
CA LEU A 22 5.12 -9.94 20.00
C LEU A 22 5.20 -8.74 20.94
N LEU A 23 4.50 -7.65 20.60
CA LEU A 23 4.44 -6.43 21.39
C LEU A 23 3.10 -6.31 22.14
N PHE A 24 2.00 -6.60 21.45
CA PHE A 24 0.66 -6.44 22.02
C PHE A 24 -0.36 -7.36 21.34
N VAL A 25 -1.42 -7.74 22.07
CA VAL A 25 -2.56 -8.47 21.52
C VAL A 25 -3.84 -7.78 21.93
N GLN A 26 -4.72 -7.54 20.97
CA GLN A 26 -6.06 -7.03 21.20
C GLN A 26 -7.10 -8.03 20.69
N ASP A 27 -8.11 -8.28 21.50
CA ASP A 27 -9.25 -9.10 21.12
C ASP A 27 -10.44 -8.26 20.64
N ASN A 28 -11.37 -8.90 19.93
CA ASN A 28 -12.61 -8.31 19.39
C ASN A 28 -12.35 -7.12 18.46
N VAL A 29 -11.43 -7.31 17.52
CA VAL A 29 -11.11 -6.31 16.49
C VAL A 29 -11.85 -6.62 15.21
N GLY A 30 -12.36 -5.58 14.54
CA GLY A 30 -12.93 -5.66 13.20
C GLY A 30 -12.09 -4.88 12.18
N LEU A 31 -11.95 -5.44 10.98
CA LEU A 31 -11.25 -4.82 9.85
C LEU A 31 -12.22 -4.09 8.94
N TYR A 32 -11.75 -2.97 8.39
CA TYR A 32 -12.46 -2.14 7.44
C TYR A 32 -11.55 -1.76 6.29
N GLU A 33 -12.13 -1.68 5.09
CA GLU A 33 -11.52 -1.08 3.92
C GLU A 33 -12.18 0.29 3.70
N GLY A 34 -11.42 1.35 4.02
CA GLY A 34 -11.95 2.71 4.07
C GLY A 34 -13.13 2.82 5.02
N LYS A 35 -14.33 3.03 4.47
CA LYS A 35 -15.60 3.16 5.22
C LYS A 35 -16.41 1.88 5.31
N PHE A 36 -15.98 0.81 4.62
CA PHE A 36 -16.74 -0.43 4.50
C PHE A 36 -16.16 -1.51 5.41
N LYS A 37 -17.03 -2.27 6.07
CA LYS A 37 -16.64 -3.44 6.85
C LYS A 37 -16.12 -4.52 5.91
N LEU A 38 -15.00 -5.13 6.27
CA LEU A 38 -14.48 -6.27 5.51
C LEU A 38 -15.25 -7.53 5.94
N PRO A 39 -15.91 -8.25 5.01
CA PRO A 39 -16.74 -9.42 5.35
C PRO A 39 -15.86 -10.55 5.88
N ASN A 40 -16.33 -11.26 6.92
CA ASN A 40 -15.60 -12.33 7.62
C ASN A 40 -14.37 -11.87 8.43
N TYR A 41 -14.20 -10.55 8.64
CA TYR A 41 -13.12 -9.99 9.44
C TYR A 41 -13.66 -9.05 10.53
N GLN A 42 -14.71 -9.43 11.25
CA GLN A 42 -15.37 -8.55 12.24
C GLN A 42 -15.19 -9.01 13.70
N ASN A 43 -14.59 -10.19 13.92
CA ASN A 43 -14.42 -10.77 15.24
C ASN A 43 -13.12 -11.57 15.31
N GLY A 44 -11.99 -10.86 15.34
CA GLY A 44 -10.68 -11.49 15.42
C GLY A 44 -9.80 -10.92 16.51
N GLN A 45 -8.66 -11.58 16.68
CA GLN A 45 -7.55 -11.11 17.49
C GLN A 45 -6.50 -10.45 16.60
N VAL A 46 -6.03 -9.28 17.03
CA VAL A 46 -4.92 -8.60 16.38
C VAL A 46 -3.68 -8.71 17.24
N TYR A 47 -2.61 -9.19 16.63
CA TYR A 47 -1.26 -9.28 17.18
C TYR A 47 -0.42 -8.17 16.56
N LEU A 48 0.04 -7.24 17.37
CA LEU A 48 1.06 -6.28 16.99
C LEU A 48 2.43 -6.87 17.30
N THR A 49 3.26 -7.05 16.29
CA THR A 49 4.65 -7.49 16.44
C THR A 49 5.61 -6.36 16.05
N THR A 50 6.91 -6.61 16.19
CA THR A 50 7.95 -5.71 15.69
C THR A 50 7.95 -5.54 14.17
N HIS A 51 7.34 -6.48 13.42
CA HIS A 51 7.40 -6.50 11.96
C HIS A 51 6.03 -6.27 11.30
N ARG A 52 4.96 -6.76 11.91
CA ARG A 52 3.64 -6.89 11.29
C ARG A 52 2.52 -6.65 12.27
N ILE A 53 1.35 -6.34 11.72
CA ILE A 53 0.06 -6.43 12.38
C ILE A 53 -0.64 -7.66 11.81
N CYS A 54 -0.86 -8.67 12.63
CA CYS A 54 -1.50 -9.92 12.21
C CYS A 54 -2.92 -9.96 12.77
N TYR A 55 -3.92 -10.08 11.90
CA TYR A 55 -5.29 -10.41 12.26
C TYR A 55 -5.48 -11.92 12.15
N VAL A 56 -6.04 -12.52 13.20
CA VAL A 56 -6.45 -13.92 13.24
C VAL A 56 -7.93 -13.97 13.55
N ASP A 57 -8.72 -14.50 12.62
CA ASP A 57 -10.14 -14.66 12.84
C ASP A 57 -10.45 -15.68 13.94
N LYS A 58 -11.55 -15.50 14.68
CA LYS A 58 -11.96 -16.44 15.73
C LYS A 58 -12.77 -17.63 15.22
N GLU A 59 -13.58 -17.43 14.19
CA GLU A 59 -14.50 -18.46 13.69
C GLU A 59 -13.80 -19.39 12.71
N ASP A 60 -13.11 -18.81 11.73
CA ASP A 60 -12.29 -19.56 10.77
C ASP A 60 -10.89 -18.94 10.60
N PRO A 61 -9.98 -19.17 11.57
CA PRO A 61 -8.63 -18.63 11.55
C PRO A 61 -7.82 -19.07 10.33
N ARG A 62 -8.03 -20.29 9.81
CA ARG A 62 -7.19 -20.81 8.71
C ARG A 62 -7.55 -20.18 7.37
N SER A 63 -8.80 -19.78 7.19
CA SER A 63 -9.25 -19.09 5.98
C SER A 63 -9.11 -17.58 6.07
N TYR A 64 -9.32 -16.98 7.25
CA TYR A 64 -9.42 -15.53 7.44
C TYR A 64 -8.33 -14.93 8.34
N SER A 65 -7.12 -15.49 8.31
CA SER A 65 -5.94 -14.85 8.91
C SER A 65 -5.11 -14.11 7.88
N VAL A 66 -4.80 -12.85 8.20
CA VAL A 66 -4.07 -11.93 7.34
C VAL A 66 -3.09 -11.09 8.15
N ALA A 67 -2.05 -10.60 7.50
CA ALA A 67 -1.12 -9.66 8.09
C ALA A 67 -0.82 -8.49 7.17
N LEU A 68 -0.36 -7.43 7.84
CA LEU A 68 0.10 -6.19 7.29
C LEU A 68 1.53 -5.96 7.77
N GLU A 69 2.49 -5.83 6.85
CA GLU A 69 3.86 -5.42 7.17
C GLU A 69 3.96 -3.93 7.56
N LEU A 70 4.51 -3.66 8.75
CA LEU A 70 4.68 -2.30 9.26
C LEU A 70 5.59 -1.45 8.37
N LYS A 71 6.55 -2.07 7.68
CA LYS A 71 7.46 -1.38 6.76
C LYS A 71 6.73 -0.72 5.58
N GLU A 72 5.55 -1.22 5.23
CA GLU A 72 4.75 -0.72 4.12
C GLU A 72 3.73 0.34 4.56
N VAL A 73 3.62 0.61 5.87
CA VAL A 73 2.78 1.69 6.43
C VAL A 73 3.56 3.02 6.37
N ASP A 74 2.91 4.06 5.85
CA ASP A 74 3.44 5.44 5.78
C ASP A 74 3.12 6.20 7.06
N ARG A 75 1.85 6.19 7.44
CA ARG A 75 1.34 6.84 8.66
C ARG A 75 0.14 6.09 9.22
N TYR A 76 -0.19 6.42 10.46
CA TYR A 76 -1.41 6.00 11.11
C TYR A 76 -2.20 7.22 11.59
N GLU A 77 -3.52 7.06 11.67
CA GLU A 77 -4.41 8.02 12.30
C GLU A 77 -5.18 7.31 13.40
N PHE A 78 -5.28 7.94 14.56
CA PHE A 78 -6.02 7.42 15.70
C PHE A 78 -7.28 8.23 15.94
N TYR A 79 -8.40 7.53 16.07
CA TYR A 79 -9.66 8.08 16.53
C TYR A 79 -10.04 7.40 17.83
N ALA A 80 -10.08 8.18 18.91
CA ALA A 80 -10.29 7.67 20.26
C ALA A 80 -11.69 7.09 20.53
N GLY A 81 -12.64 7.27 19.61
CA GLY A 81 -14.05 6.95 19.85
C GLY A 81 -14.77 8.12 20.53
N PHE A 82 -16.06 8.27 20.22
CA PHE A 82 -16.96 9.19 20.92
C PHE A 82 -18.34 8.55 21.05
N PHE A 83 -18.92 8.61 22.27
CA PHE A 83 -20.16 7.94 22.66
C PHE A 83 -20.25 6.47 22.20
N LYS A 84 -21.01 6.21 21.13
CA LYS A 84 -21.34 4.87 20.63
C LYS A 84 -20.32 4.33 19.63
N SER A 85 -19.33 5.14 19.24
CA SER A 85 -18.30 4.72 18.29
C SER A 85 -17.10 4.15 19.02
N SER A 86 -16.71 2.95 18.63
CA SER A 86 -15.46 2.33 19.07
C SER A 86 -14.24 3.14 18.61
N ALA A 87 -13.14 3.01 19.35
CA ALA A 87 -11.87 3.55 18.91
C ALA A 87 -11.41 2.84 17.63
N LYS A 88 -10.75 3.57 16.75
CA LYS A 88 -10.21 3.01 15.50
C LYS A 88 -8.85 3.57 15.17
N ILE A 89 -8.04 2.73 14.56
CA ILE A 89 -6.72 3.06 14.03
C ILE A 89 -6.80 2.87 12.52
N THR A 90 -6.53 3.94 11.79
CA THR A 90 -6.49 3.94 10.33
C THR A 90 -5.04 3.85 9.89
N LEU A 91 -4.70 2.88 9.06
CA LEU A 91 -3.35 2.66 8.53
C LEU A 91 -3.30 3.06 7.06
N ILE A 92 -2.39 3.97 6.74
CA ILE A 92 -2.22 4.52 5.40
C ILE A 92 -0.95 3.91 4.81
N PRO A 93 -1.03 3.14 3.71
CA PRO A 93 0.13 2.52 3.10
C PRO A 93 0.99 3.54 2.35
N LYS A 94 2.27 3.20 2.18
CA LYS A 94 3.21 3.91 1.32
C LYS A 94 2.71 3.89 -0.13
N PRO A 95 2.91 4.97 -0.89
CA PRO A 95 2.62 4.95 -2.31
C PRO A 95 3.47 3.87 -2.98
N PRO A 96 2.91 3.11 -3.94
CA PRO A 96 3.70 2.19 -4.73
C PRO A 96 4.83 3.00 -5.39
N SER A 97 6.08 2.58 -5.16
CA SER A 97 7.23 3.21 -5.80
C SER A 97 7.08 3.05 -7.31
N ALA A 98 6.55 4.07 -7.97
CA ALA A 98 6.66 4.19 -9.41
C ALA A 98 8.15 4.37 -9.69
N HIS A 99 8.84 3.27 -10.02
CA HIS A 99 10.13 3.41 -10.65
C HIS A 99 9.92 4.36 -11.84
N PRO A 100 10.63 5.50 -11.88
CA PRO A 100 10.54 6.37 -13.04
C PRO A 100 10.93 5.48 -14.23
N PHE A 101 9.98 5.27 -15.14
CA PHE A 101 10.29 4.73 -16.45
C PHE A 101 11.31 5.69 -17.05
N TYR A 102 12.60 5.33 -16.96
CA TYR A 102 13.59 5.95 -17.82
C TYR A 102 13.22 5.46 -19.22
N PRO A 103 12.73 6.31 -20.14
CA PRO A 103 12.57 5.88 -21.50
C PRO A 103 13.95 5.42 -21.97
N LEU A 104 14.08 4.12 -22.29
CA LEU A 104 15.27 3.57 -22.90
C LEU A 104 15.47 4.33 -24.21
N ARG A 105 16.38 5.30 -24.18
CA ARG A 105 16.79 6.05 -25.36
C ARG A 105 17.50 5.05 -26.26
N SER A 106 16.78 4.52 -27.25
CA SER A 106 17.37 3.68 -28.29
C SER A 106 18.64 4.35 -28.81
N PRO A 107 19.79 3.67 -28.80
CA PRO A 107 20.98 4.17 -29.49
C PRO A 107 20.63 4.22 -30.98
N GLY A 108 20.47 5.43 -31.53
CA GLY A 108 20.45 5.61 -32.98
C GLY A 108 21.76 5.13 -33.58
N PRO A 109 21.77 4.55 -34.79
CA PRO A 109 22.99 4.06 -35.40
C PRO A 109 23.93 5.23 -35.66
N ALA A 110 25.13 5.17 -35.06
CA ALA A 110 26.19 6.12 -35.29
C ALA A 110 26.68 5.98 -36.73
N ILE A 111 26.64 7.09 -37.45
CA ILE A 111 27.20 7.25 -38.79
C ILE A 111 28.72 7.36 -38.64
N SER A 112 29.45 6.42 -39.25
CA SER A 112 30.90 6.45 -39.53
C SER A 112 31.12 5.40 -40.61
N GLY A 113 31.77 5.61 -41.74
CA GLY A 113 32.49 6.72 -42.34
C GLY A 113 33.15 6.13 -43.61
N THR A 114 33.20 6.95 -44.66
CA THR A 114 34.20 6.97 -45.76
C THR A 114 34.47 5.76 -46.67
N ASP A 115 34.60 6.12 -47.96
CA ASP A 115 35.35 5.49 -49.07
C ASP A 115 34.70 4.37 -49.90
N ARG A 116 34.25 4.72 -51.11
CA ARG A 116 35.05 4.55 -52.35
C ARG A 116 34.28 4.94 -53.62
N LEU A 117 34.96 5.70 -54.48
CA LEU A 117 34.60 6.01 -55.87
C LEU A 117 34.47 4.74 -56.71
N SER A 118 33.44 4.68 -57.57
CA SER A 118 33.63 4.38 -59.01
C SER A 118 32.32 4.32 -59.82
N HIS A 119 32.34 5.03 -60.96
CA HIS A 119 31.69 4.73 -62.24
C HIS A 119 30.23 5.16 -62.52
N ALA A 120 30.15 6.24 -63.33
CA ALA A 120 29.53 6.30 -64.66
C ALA A 120 28.03 6.66 -64.84
N GLN A 121 27.85 7.81 -65.50
CA GLN A 121 27.07 8.04 -66.73
C GLN A 121 25.54 8.32 -66.70
N THR A 122 25.23 9.53 -67.21
CA THR A 122 24.16 9.89 -68.15
C THR A 122 22.79 10.37 -67.62
N ALA A 123 22.37 11.53 -68.13
CA ALA A 123 21.13 12.29 -67.88
C ALA A 123 19.92 11.78 -68.71
N PRO A 124 18.84 12.57 -68.90
CA PRO A 124 17.77 12.94 -67.97
C PRO A 124 16.41 12.34 -68.39
N GLY A 125 15.43 12.20 -67.47
CA GLY A 125 14.13 11.64 -67.82
C GLY A 125 13.05 11.88 -66.76
N GLN A 126 11.86 12.19 -67.24
CA GLN A 126 10.68 12.70 -66.55
C GLN A 126 10.03 11.69 -65.56
N ILE A 127 9.16 12.20 -64.66
CA ILE A 127 7.72 11.84 -64.57
C ILE A 127 7.14 12.20 -63.19
N LEU A 128 6.10 13.05 -63.26
CA LEU A 128 4.83 13.05 -62.52
C LEU A 128 4.66 12.06 -61.35
N SER A 129 4.34 12.55 -60.15
CA SER A 129 3.30 11.92 -59.30
C SER A 129 3.03 12.74 -58.03
N SER A 130 1.75 13.04 -57.86
CA SER A 130 1.05 13.61 -56.72
C SER A 130 1.46 13.06 -55.35
N ARG A 131 1.75 13.95 -54.39
CA ARG A 131 1.73 13.62 -52.95
C ARG A 131 0.54 14.29 -52.27
N GLN A 132 -0.47 13.47 -52.01
CA GLN A 132 -1.60 13.76 -51.13
C GLN A 132 -1.12 14.04 -49.70
N ARG A 133 -1.71 15.06 -49.08
CA ARG A 133 -1.70 15.30 -47.63
C ARG A 133 -2.54 14.24 -46.92
N PRO A 134 -2.23 13.92 -45.66
CA PRO A 134 -3.30 13.64 -44.71
C PRO A 134 -3.31 14.61 -43.55
N LEU A 135 -4.53 14.76 -43.05
CA LEU A 135 -5.05 15.73 -42.11
C LEU A 135 -4.58 15.48 -40.67
N LEU A 136 -4.33 16.58 -39.97
CA LEU A 136 -4.05 16.64 -38.55
C LEU A 136 -5.37 16.47 -37.78
N LEU A 137 -5.67 15.28 -37.26
CA LEU A 137 -6.76 15.10 -36.31
C LEU A 137 -6.20 15.21 -34.89
N GLY A 138 -6.43 16.37 -34.28
CA GLY A 138 -6.10 16.64 -32.89
C GLY A 138 -6.94 15.77 -31.96
N PHE A 139 -6.30 14.80 -31.31
CA PHE A 139 -6.88 14.15 -30.14
C PHE A 139 -6.62 15.01 -28.91
N ALA A 140 -7.67 15.71 -28.48
CA ALA A 140 -7.73 16.37 -27.19
C ALA A 140 -7.51 15.31 -26.09
N ARG A 141 -6.40 15.45 -25.35
CA ARG A 141 -6.15 14.68 -24.13
C ARG A 141 -7.10 15.19 -23.04
N TYR A 142 -8.18 14.48 -22.80
CA TYR A 142 -8.90 14.55 -21.54
C TYR A 142 -7.99 14.02 -20.43
N ALA A 143 -7.27 14.93 -19.76
CA ALA A 143 -6.59 14.63 -18.51
C ALA A 143 -7.62 14.63 -17.37
N ALA A 144 -8.40 13.55 -17.28
CA ALA A 144 -9.12 13.23 -16.06
C ALA A 144 -8.11 12.61 -15.09
N SER A 145 -7.65 13.38 -14.11
CA SER A 145 -6.87 12.86 -12.98
C SER A 145 -7.73 11.84 -12.23
N PRO A 146 -7.38 10.55 -12.20
CA PRO A 146 -8.03 9.65 -11.27
C PRO A 146 -7.50 10.01 -9.88
N THR A 147 -8.37 10.43 -8.97
CA THR A 147 -8.12 10.32 -7.55
C THR A 147 -7.87 8.84 -7.28
N GLN A 148 -6.59 8.46 -7.26
CA GLN A 148 -6.15 7.11 -7.00
C GLN A 148 -6.61 6.75 -5.58
N CYS A 149 -7.71 6.00 -5.48
CA CYS A 149 -8.25 5.48 -4.24
C CYS A 149 -7.15 4.68 -3.55
N ARG A 150 -6.48 5.28 -2.56
CA ARG A 150 -5.47 4.60 -1.77
C ARG A 150 -6.18 3.58 -0.88
N PRO A 151 -5.84 2.29 -0.94
CA PRO A 151 -6.42 1.30 -0.05
C PRO A 151 -6.02 1.70 1.38
N THR A 152 -7.01 2.07 2.20
CA THR A 152 -6.79 2.45 3.58
C THR A 152 -7.40 1.37 4.44
N LEU A 153 -6.61 0.80 5.35
CA LEU A 153 -7.11 -0.23 6.26
C LEU A 153 -7.44 0.42 7.59
N THR A 154 -8.70 0.33 8.02
CA THR A 154 -9.09 0.79 9.35
C THR A 154 -9.29 -0.41 10.27
N LEU A 155 -8.54 -0.45 11.36
CA LEU A 155 -8.69 -1.38 12.47
C LEU A 155 -9.66 -0.73 13.48
N SER A 156 -10.85 -1.31 13.64
CA SER A 156 -11.77 -0.90 14.71
C SER A 156 -11.50 -1.74 15.93
N LEU A 157 -10.92 -1.12 16.97
CA LEU A 157 -10.79 -1.75 18.28
C LEU A 157 -12.15 -1.63 18.97
N GLN A 158 -12.95 -2.69 18.92
CA GLN A 158 -14.17 -2.76 19.68
C GLN A 158 -13.80 -3.00 21.15
N MET A 159 -13.40 -1.94 21.86
CA MET A 159 -13.41 -1.97 23.32
C MET A 159 -14.86 -2.14 23.74
N LEU A 160 -15.24 -3.37 24.11
CA LEU A 160 -16.44 -3.58 24.89
C LEU A 160 -16.22 -2.76 26.15
N ILE A 161 -16.82 -1.57 26.23
CA ILE A 161 -16.72 -0.69 27.39
C ILE A 161 -17.15 -1.55 28.57
N PRO A 162 -16.24 -2.02 29.42
CA PRO A 162 -16.69 -2.62 30.66
C PRO A 162 -17.30 -1.45 31.40
N HIS A 163 -18.49 -1.63 31.98
CA HIS A 163 -18.88 -0.79 33.11
C HIS A 163 -17.89 -1.07 34.25
N CYS A 164 -16.69 -0.48 34.15
CA CYS A 164 -15.69 -0.50 35.20
C CYS A 164 -15.20 0.93 35.36
N HIS A 165 -15.74 1.58 36.36
CA HIS A 165 -15.10 2.70 37.03
C HIS A 165 -13.72 2.22 37.52
N HIS A 166 -12.68 2.39 36.71
CA HIS A 166 -11.32 2.37 37.22
C HIS A 166 -10.49 3.44 36.54
N VAL A 167 -10.27 4.47 37.36
CA VAL A 167 -9.33 5.56 37.25
C VAL A 167 -7.99 5.05 36.73
N TRP A 168 -7.52 5.61 35.61
CA TRP A 168 -6.10 5.58 35.28
C TRP A 168 -5.36 6.41 36.34
N PRO A 169 -4.41 5.86 37.12
CA PRO A 169 -3.54 6.71 37.91
C PRO A 169 -2.63 7.45 36.93
N ALA A 170 -2.74 8.78 36.94
CA ALA A 170 -1.76 9.66 36.32
C ALA A 170 -0.38 9.29 36.88
N VAL A 171 0.54 8.95 35.98
CA VAL A 171 1.97 8.83 36.29
C VAL A 171 2.42 10.17 36.85
N SER A 172 2.59 10.25 38.17
CA SER A 172 3.28 11.34 38.82
C SER A 172 4.78 11.14 38.65
N SER A 173 5.45 12.15 38.12
CA SER A 173 6.90 12.23 37.97
C SER A 173 7.60 12.18 39.33
N PRO A 174 8.82 11.63 39.44
CA PRO A 174 9.56 11.66 40.69
C PRO A 174 10.20 13.04 40.92
N PRO A 175 10.15 13.62 42.12
CA PRO A 175 10.95 14.79 42.44
C PRO A 175 12.37 14.33 42.82
N TRP A 176 13.34 14.84 42.07
CA TRP A 176 14.72 14.93 42.50
C TRP A 176 14.79 15.79 43.75
N HIS A 177 15.32 15.28 44.88
CA HIS A 177 16.05 16.08 45.87
C HIS A 177 16.85 15.18 46.82
N MET A 178 18.17 15.36 46.76
CA MET A 178 19.16 15.45 47.86
C MET A 178 18.94 14.57 49.10
N PHE A 179 19.84 13.61 49.30
CA PHE A 179 20.84 13.59 50.39
C PHE A 179 22.03 12.72 49.96
#